data_AF-A0A3A9GTU8-F1
#
_entry.id   AF-A0A3A9GTU8-F1
#
_cell.length_a   1.000
_cell.length_b   1.000
_cell.length_c   1.000
_cell.angle_alpha   90.00
_cell.angle_beta   90.00
_cell.angle_gamma   90.00
#
_symmetry.space_group_name_H-M   'P 1'
#
loop_
_entity.id
_entity.type
_entity.pdbx_description
1 polymer ?
#
loop_
_entity_poly.entity_id
_entity_poly.type
_entity_poly.pdbx_seq_one_letter_code
_entity_poly.pdbx_strand_id
1 'polypeptide(L)'
;MFLIGLSMLLFSICSVVFCVIPLFLTGTLSKDIIAYLMPFFAVLFIIGAVGIALMAVGLCVKRKIKRTTVKVACSQIEETQRKVSEFLRKKGYKSITEHGENVWKCGVGFLTAMKYIKIEFEKNNTMFVSGWVRVIGGNEQDLSGTFVCVVPKKQVMRDLTELQSCVC
;
A
#
# COMPACT_ATOMS: atom_id res chain seq x y z
N MET A 1 7.81 9.77 2.15
CA MET A 1 7.44 10.92 3.00
C MET A 1 8.44 12.07 2.91
N PHE A 2 9.76 11.82 2.90
CA PHE A 2 10.80 12.86 2.80
C PHE A 2 10.79 13.70 1.50
N LEU A 3 10.52 13.11 0.33
CA LEU A 3 10.50 13.87 -0.94
C LEU A 3 9.34 14.89 -1.03
N ILE A 4 8.22 14.63 -0.36
CA ILE A 4 7.04 15.51 -0.37
C ILE A 4 7.31 16.76 0.48
N GLY A 5 8.00 16.59 1.63
CA GLY A 5 8.39 17.71 2.48
C GLY A 5 9.32 18.69 1.75
N LEU A 6 10.29 18.17 0.98
CA LEU A 6 11.23 19.01 0.23
C LEU A 6 10.55 19.74 -0.94
N SER A 7 9.62 19.10 -1.66
CA SER A 7 8.89 19.75 -2.76
C SER A 7 7.91 20.81 -2.26
N MET A 8 7.24 20.58 -1.13
CA MET A 8 6.35 21.58 -0.53
C MET A 8 7.13 22.75 0.06
N LEU A 9 8.31 22.51 0.63
CA LEU A 9 9.19 23.57 1.13
C LEU A 9 9.71 24.43 -0.03
N LEU A 10 10.15 23.82 -1.13
CA LEU A 10 10.60 24.52 -2.34
C LEU A 10 9.47 25.33 -2.97
N PHE A 11 8.25 24.79 -3.03
CA PHE A 11 7.09 25.54 -3.53
C PHE A 11 6.68 26.69 -2.61
N SER A 12 6.76 26.52 -1.28
CA SER A 12 6.50 27.59 -0.33
C SER A 12 7.53 28.71 -0.44
N ILE A 13 8.82 28.37 -0.59
CA ILE A 13 9.90 29.35 -0.77
C ILE A 13 9.72 30.06 -2.12
N CYS A 14 9.44 29.34 -3.20
CA CYS A 14 9.14 29.95 -4.50
C CYS A 14 7.89 30.83 -4.44
N SER A 15 6.81 30.42 -3.78
CA SER A 15 5.58 31.24 -3.65
C SER A 15 5.84 32.54 -2.90
N VAL A 16 6.59 32.50 -1.79
CA VAL A 16 6.97 33.71 -1.04
C VAL A 16 7.87 34.62 -1.89
N VAL A 17 8.85 34.06 -2.60
CA VAL A 17 9.73 34.81 -3.51
C VAL A 17 8.93 35.44 -4.67
N PHE A 18 7.99 34.71 -5.26
CA PHE A 18 7.13 35.21 -6.35
C PHE A 18 6.00 36.16 -5.88
N CYS A 19 5.61 36.17 -4.61
CA CYS A 19 4.66 37.15 -4.07
C CYS A 19 5.34 38.42 -3.56
N VAL A 20 6.54 38.32 -2.99
CA VAL A 20 7.26 39.46 -2.40
C VAL A 20 8.04 40.25 -3.47
N ILE A 21 8.56 39.60 -4.50
CA ILE A 21 9.30 40.28 -5.58
C ILE A 21 8.41 41.26 -6.37
N PRO A 22 7.20 40.91 -6.83
CA PRO A 22 6.32 41.86 -7.52
C PRO A 22 5.93 43.05 -6.64
N LEU A 23 5.76 42.83 -5.33
CA LEU A 23 5.42 43.88 -4.35
C LEU A 23 6.58 44.90 -4.17
N PHE A 24 7.82 44.46 -4.32
CA PHE A 24 9.00 45.32 -4.32
C PHE A 24 9.23 46.01 -5.69
N LEU A 25 8.92 45.32 -6.79
CA LEU A 25 9.08 45.84 -8.15
C LEU A 25 8.04 46.94 -8.49
N THR A 26 6.87 46.94 -7.84
CA THR A 26 5.86 48.01 -7.99
C THR A 26 6.33 49.38 -7.50
N GLY A 27 7.41 49.44 -6.70
CA GLY A 27 7.99 50.70 -6.21
C GLY A 27 9.12 51.27 -7.09
N THR A 28 9.65 50.50 -8.06
CA THR A 28 10.89 50.84 -8.78
C THR A 28 10.81 50.72 -10.30
N LEU A 29 9.83 50.00 -10.85
CA LEU A 29 9.67 49.79 -12.30
C LEU A 29 8.48 50.56 -12.89
N SER A 30 8.62 50.99 -14.14
CA SER A 30 7.55 51.64 -14.89
C SER A 30 6.32 50.73 -14.99
N LYS A 31 5.13 51.32 -14.89
CA LYS A 31 3.83 50.64 -14.99
C LYS A 31 3.70 49.80 -16.26
N ASP A 32 4.34 50.23 -17.34
CA ASP A 32 4.33 49.53 -18.62
C ASP A 32 5.06 48.19 -18.52
N ILE A 33 6.20 48.14 -17.85
CA ILE A 33 6.99 46.90 -17.68
C ILE A 33 6.26 45.91 -16.78
N ILE A 34 5.59 46.41 -15.74
CA ILE A 34 4.79 45.59 -14.82
C ILE A 34 3.62 44.94 -15.56
N ALA A 35 2.96 45.67 -16.47
CA ALA A 35 1.87 45.14 -17.29
C ALA A 35 2.31 43.98 -18.20
N TYR A 36 3.54 44.00 -18.72
CA TYR A 36 4.09 42.89 -19.52
C TYR A 36 4.53 41.69 -18.67
N LEU A 37 4.95 41.92 -17.43
CA LEU A 37 5.54 40.87 -16.59
C LEU A 37 4.48 40.10 -15.77
N MET A 38 3.38 40.75 -15.38
CA MET A 38 2.26 40.12 -14.65
C MET A 38 1.66 38.87 -15.34
N PRO A 39 1.36 38.87 -16.66
CA PRO A 39 0.78 37.69 -17.31
C PRO A 39 1.76 36.50 -17.31
N PHE A 40 3.07 36.75 -17.45
CA PHE A 40 4.09 35.70 -17.41
C PHE A 40 4.14 35.02 -16.05
N PHE A 41 4.08 35.80 -14.96
CA PHE A 41 4.03 35.25 -13.61
C PHE A 41 2.73 34.49 -13.32
N ALA A 42 1.59 34.95 -13.83
CA ALA A 42 0.34 34.23 -13.72
C ALA A 42 0.41 32.86 -14.39
N VAL A 43 1.00 32.76 -15.59
CA VAL A 43 1.18 31.48 -16.31
C VAL A 43 2.07 30.52 -15.51
N LEU A 44 3.18 30.98 -14.95
CA LEU A 44 4.07 30.16 -14.13
C LEU A 44 3.37 29.61 -12.88
N PHE A 45 2.53 30.43 -12.24
CA PHE A 45 1.75 30.00 -11.08
C PHE A 45 0.73 28.92 -11.43
N ILE A 46 0.03 29.06 -12.56
CA ILE A 46 -0.93 28.05 -13.04
C ILE A 46 -0.23 26.73 -13.36
N ILE A 47 0.93 26.77 -14.04
CA ILE A 47 1.71 25.55 -14.34
C ILE A 47 2.15 24.86 -13.05
N GLY A 48 2.65 25.62 -12.06
CA GLY A 48 3.03 25.08 -10.76
C GLY A 48 1.87 24.44 -10.00
N ALA A 49 0.71 25.10 -9.96
CA ALA A 49 -0.50 24.60 -9.32
C ALA A 49 -1.02 23.31 -9.97
N VAL A 50 -1.04 23.25 -11.31
CA VAL A 50 -1.45 22.05 -12.06
C VAL A 50 -0.47 20.89 -11.82
N GLY A 51 0.83 21.16 -11.78
CA GLY A 51 1.85 20.14 -11.47
C GLY A 51 1.67 19.53 -10.07
N ILE A 52 1.38 20.35 -9.06
CA ILE A 52 1.09 19.87 -7.71
C ILE A 52 -0.21 19.05 -7.67
N ALA A 53 -1.26 19.51 -8.35
CA ALA A 53 -2.53 18.80 -8.42
C ALA A 53 -2.36 17.41 -9.06
N LEU A 54 -1.59 17.30 -10.15
CA LEU A 54 -1.27 16.02 -10.79
C LEU A 54 -0.49 15.07 -9.86
N MET A 55 0.48 15.58 -9.11
CA MET A 55 1.24 14.79 -8.14
C MET A 55 0.38 14.33 -6.95
N ALA A 56 -0.56 15.16 -6.49
CA ALA A 56 -1.52 14.80 -5.45
C ALA A 56 -2.48 13.70 -5.90
N VAL A 57 -2.96 13.76 -7.15
CA VAL A 57 -3.82 12.72 -7.73
C VAL A 57 -3.03 11.41 -7.95
N GLY A 58 -1.76 11.50 -8.36
CA GLY A 58 -0.88 10.33 -8.57
C GLY A 58 -0.58 9.52 -7.31
N LEU A 59 -0.62 10.13 -6.12
CA LEU A 59 -0.38 9.44 -4.84
C LEU A 59 -1.60 8.70 -4.28
N CYS A 60 -2.78 8.86 -4.90
CA CYS A 60 -3.96 8.08 -4.53
C CYS A 60 -4.05 6.75 -5.31
N VAL A 61 -2.96 6.30 -5.95
CA VAL A 61 -2.83 4.90 -6.34
C VAL A 61 -2.55 4.10 -5.07
N LYS A 62 -3.61 3.65 -4.39
CA LYS A 62 -3.53 2.52 -3.45
C LYS A 62 -2.76 1.42 -4.19
N ARG A 63 -1.50 1.18 -3.80
CA ARG A 63 -0.74 0.01 -4.29
C ARG A 63 -1.60 -1.21 -3.98
N LYS A 64 -2.19 -1.79 -5.02
CA LYS A 64 -2.99 -3.01 -4.93
C LYS A 64 -2.04 -4.10 -4.44
N ILE A 65 -2.13 -4.42 -3.16
CA ILE A 65 -1.37 -5.48 -2.53
C ILE A 65 -1.76 -6.78 -3.23
N LYS A 66 -0.81 -7.44 -3.90
CA LYS A 66 -1.06 -8.71 -4.58
C LYS A 66 -0.97 -9.81 -3.52
N ARG A 67 -2.10 -10.15 -2.89
CA ARG A 67 -2.25 -11.36 -2.08
C ARG A 67 -2.92 -12.42 -2.95
N THR A 68 -2.54 -13.68 -2.77
CA THR A 68 -3.21 -14.79 -3.46
C THR A 68 -4.42 -15.19 -2.64
N THR A 69 -5.62 -14.93 -3.15
CA THR A 69 -6.88 -15.22 -2.45
C THR A 69 -7.59 -16.36 -3.12
N VAL A 70 -8.02 -17.35 -2.33
CA VAL A 70 -8.89 -18.44 -2.79
C VAL A 70 -10.22 -18.38 -2.04
N LYS A 71 -11.31 -18.61 -2.78
CA LYS A 71 -12.67 -18.64 -2.25
C LYS A 71 -13.07 -20.08 -1.95
N VAL A 72 -13.69 -20.29 -0.79
CA VAL A 72 -14.12 -21.60 -0.30
C VAL A 72 -15.55 -21.48 0.17
N ALA A 73 -16.46 -22.31 -0.34
CA ALA A 73 -17.83 -22.37 0.16
C ALA A 73 -17.84 -23.19 1.46
N CYS A 74 -18.55 -22.72 2.49
CA CYS A 74 -18.57 -23.31 3.82
C CYS A 74 -20.02 -23.51 4.28
N SER A 75 -20.40 -24.72 4.69
CA SER A 75 -21.77 -25.00 5.16
C SER A 75 -22.07 -24.39 6.53
N GLN A 76 -21.09 -24.38 7.44
CA GLN A 76 -21.20 -23.88 8.82
C GLN A 76 -19.97 -23.02 9.16
N ILE A 77 -20.17 -21.71 9.34
CA ILE A 77 -19.08 -20.75 9.58
C ILE A 77 -18.34 -21.04 10.90
N GLU A 78 -19.07 -21.28 12.00
CA GLU A 78 -18.47 -21.45 13.33
C GLU A 78 -17.60 -22.72 13.44
N GLU A 79 -18.10 -23.83 12.90
CA GLU A 79 -17.35 -25.08 12.85
C GLU A 79 -16.12 -24.96 11.95
N THR A 80 -16.28 -24.30 10.79
CA THR A 80 -15.19 -24.02 9.87
C THR A 80 -14.11 -23.18 10.53
N GLN A 81 -14.49 -22.10 11.21
CA GLN A 81 -13.55 -21.21 11.90
C GLN A 81 -12.71 -21.95 12.95
N ARG A 82 -13.33 -22.90 13.68
CA ARG A 82 -12.62 -23.74 14.65
C ARG A 82 -11.62 -24.67 13.96
N LYS A 83 -12.05 -25.40 12.92
CA LYS A 83 -11.18 -26.31 12.13
C LYS A 83 -10.00 -25.56 11.51
N VAL A 84 -10.25 -24.39 10.93
CA VAL A 84 -9.22 -23.52 10.34
C VAL A 84 -8.20 -23.09 11.39
N SER A 85 -8.67 -22.64 12.56
CA SER A 85 -7.80 -22.19 13.65
C SER A 85 -6.92 -23.32 14.18
N GLU A 86 -7.49 -24.51 14.37
CA GLU A 86 -6.75 -25.71 14.79
C GLU A 86 -5.72 -26.14 13.75
N PHE A 87 -6.09 -26.17 12.48
CA PHE A 87 -5.21 -26.49 11.37
C PHE A 87 -4.00 -25.55 11.31
N LEU A 88 -4.23 -24.24 11.33
CA LEU A 88 -3.19 -23.23 11.25
C LEU A 88 -2.25 -23.30 12.47
N ARG A 89 -2.80 -23.51 13.66
CA ARG A 89 -1.99 -23.70 14.87
C ARG A 89 -1.12 -24.95 14.80
N LYS A 90 -1.67 -26.07 14.28
CA LYS A 90 -0.91 -27.33 14.06
C LYS A 90 0.24 -27.13 13.07
N LYS A 91 0.08 -26.27 12.07
CA LYS A 91 1.12 -25.90 11.10
C LYS A 91 2.12 -24.86 11.64
N GLY A 92 1.97 -24.42 12.89
CA GLY A 92 2.88 -23.48 13.55
C GLY A 92 2.59 -22.01 13.22
N TYR A 93 1.42 -21.69 12.69
CA TYR A 93 0.97 -20.31 12.56
C TYR A 93 0.46 -19.77 13.90
N LYS A 94 0.70 -18.48 14.14
CA LYS A 94 0.23 -17.73 15.29
C LYS A 94 -0.68 -16.60 14.82
N SER A 95 -1.84 -16.46 15.47
CA SER A 95 -2.73 -15.32 15.24
C SER A 95 -2.09 -14.06 15.81
N ILE A 96 -1.98 -13.03 14.98
CA ILE A 96 -1.46 -11.72 15.36
C ILE A 96 -2.29 -10.63 14.67
N THR A 97 -2.26 -9.43 15.23
CA THR A 97 -2.81 -8.25 14.56
C THR A 97 -1.67 -7.47 13.90
N GLU A 98 -1.61 -7.46 12.57
CA GLU A 98 -0.68 -6.63 11.79
C GLU A 98 -1.47 -5.63 10.96
N HIS A 99 -1.08 -4.35 10.97
CA HIS A 99 -1.73 -3.28 10.19
C HIS A 99 -3.25 -3.15 10.43
N GLY A 100 -3.73 -3.49 11.63
CA GLY A 100 -5.16 -3.46 11.99
C GLY A 100 -5.96 -4.66 11.47
N GLU A 101 -5.32 -5.62 10.82
CA GLU A 101 -5.93 -6.86 10.36
C GLU A 101 -5.49 -8.03 11.23
N ASN A 102 -6.42 -8.93 11.57
CA ASN A 102 -6.08 -10.20 12.22
C ASN A 102 -5.58 -11.18 11.16
N VAL A 103 -4.33 -11.60 11.30
CA VAL A 103 -3.63 -12.46 10.35
C VAL A 103 -2.91 -13.58 11.08
N TRP A 104 -2.69 -14.68 10.38
CA TRP A 104 -1.93 -15.82 10.85
C TRP A 104 -0.53 -15.74 10.29
N LYS A 105 0.48 -15.63 11.18
CA LYS A 105 1.89 -15.53 10.83
C LYS A 105 2.65 -16.77 11.21
N CYS A 106 3.52 -17.23 10.32
CA CYS A 106 4.48 -18.30 10.58
C CYS A 106 5.89 -17.89 10.17
N GLY A 107 6.87 -18.15 11.05
CA GLY A 107 8.28 -17.80 10.84
C GLY A 107 8.68 -16.43 11.42
N VAL A 108 9.96 -16.30 11.75
CA VAL A 108 10.55 -15.10 12.40
C VAL A 108 11.28 -14.16 11.45
N GLY A 109 11.45 -14.54 10.18
CA GLY A 109 12.06 -13.68 9.17
C GLY A 109 13.60 -13.69 9.11
N PHE A 110 14.29 -14.33 10.07
CA PHE A 110 15.75 -14.16 10.25
C PHE A 110 16.61 -14.70 9.09
N LEU A 111 16.26 -15.88 8.55
CA LEU A 111 16.93 -16.49 7.38
C LEU A 111 15.97 -16.75 6.20
N THR A 112 14.66 -16.72 6.46
CA THR A 112 13.61 -17.10 5.50
C THR A 112 12.46 -16.10 5.56
N ALA A 113 11.69 -15.97 4.48
CA ALA A 113 10.54 -15.07 4.47
C ALA A 113 9.47 -15.48 5.48
N MET A 114 8.86 -14.48 6.11
CA MET A 114 7.67 -14.66 6.95
C MET A 114 6.48 -15.02 6.07
N LYS A 115 5.70 -15.99 6.53
CA LYS A 115 4.52 -16.52 5.84
C LYS A 115 3.27 -15.99 6.50
N TYR A 116 2.30 -15.57 5.70
CA TYR A 116 1.07 -14.96 6.19
C TYR A 116 -0.15 -15.59 5.53
N ILE A 117 -1.20 -15.79 6.33
CA ILE A 117 -2.53 -16.24 5.90
C ILE A 117 -3.58 -15.36 6.59
N LYS A 118 -4.52 -14.80 5.84
CA LYS A 118 -5.71 -14.09 6.35
C LYS A 118 -6.95 -14.89 6.00
N ILE A 119 -7.86 -15.01 6.97
CA ILE A 119 -9.14 -15.69 6.81
C ILE A 119 -10.24 -14.66 7.02
N GLU A 120 -11.13 -14.53 6.05
CA GLU A 120 -12.31 -13.66 6.12
C GLU A 120 -13.55 -14.48 5.83
N PHE A 121 -14.54 -14.38 6.71
CA PHE A 121 -15.84 -15.02 6.53
C PHE A 121 -16.85 -13.98 6.05
N GLU A 122 -17.53 -14.29 4.96
CA GLU A 122 -18.61 -13.47 4.41
C GLU A 122 -19.97 -14.06 4.81
N LYS A 123 -20.99 -13.20 4.88
CA LYS A 123 -22.35 -13.58 5.29
C LYS A 123 -22.97 -14.67 4.41
N ASN A 124 -22.48 -14.84 3.19
CA ASN A 124 -22.95 -15.83 2.22
C ASN A 124 -22.28 -17.19 2.42
N ASN A 125 -21.92 -17.55 3.66
CA ASN A 125 -21.30 -18.85 3.94
C ASN A 125 -20.05 -19.11 3.08
N THR A 126 -19.30 -18.04 2.79
CA THR A 126 -18.11 -18.09 1.93
C THR A 126 -16.91 -17.62 2.74
N MET A 127 -15.85 -18.41 2.71
CA MET A 127 -14.57 -18.09 3.32
C MET A 127 -13.57 -17.66 2.25
N PHE A 128 -12.93 -16.53 2.48
CA PHE A 128 -11.81 -16.04 1.69
C PHE A 128 -10.51 -16.31 2.44
N VAL A 129 -9.63 -17.07 1.79
CA VAL A 129 -8.32 -17.41 2.33
C VAL A 129 -7.27 -16.70 1.51
N SER A 130 -6.61 -15.69 2.09
CA SER A 130 -5.59 -14.88 1.42
C SER A 130 -4.20 -15.22 1.95
N GLY A 131 -3.27 -15.64 1.09
CA GLY A 131 -1.89 -15.96 1.47
C GLY A 131 -0.86 -15.08 0.78
N TRP A 132 0.22 -14.75 1.51
CA TRP A 132 1.38 -14.00 0.99
C TRP A 132 2.64 -14.27 1.81
N VAL A 133 3.78 -13.82 1.29
CA VAL A 133 5.07 -13.88 1.99
C VAL A 133 5.69 -12.49 2.11
N ARG A 134 6.50 -12.26 3.13
CA ARG A 134 7.23 -11.00 3.33
C ARG A 134 8.65 -11.28 3.82
N VAL A 135 9.63 -10.61 3.22
CA VAL A 135 11.03 -10.62 3.67
C VAL A 135 11.26 -9.46 4.63
N ILE A 136 12.18 -9.59 5.59
CA ILE A 136 12.59 -8.47 6.44
C ILE A 136 13.10 -7.33 5.55
N GLY A 137 12.58 -6.12 5.74
CA GLY A 137 12.89 -4.94 4.92
C GLY A 137 12.28 -4.96 3.51
N GLY A 138 11.56 -6.01 3.13
CA GLY A 138 10.89 -6.14 1.83
C GLY A 138 9.38 -5.82 1.88
N ASN A 139 8.81 -5.65 0.69
CA ASN A 139 7.36 -5.54 0.49
C ASN A 139 6.67 -6.92 0.54
N GLU A 140 5.35 -6.92 0.74
CA GLU A 140 4.53 -8.13 0.58
C GLU A 140 4.62 -8.69 -0.84
N GLN A 141 4.73 -10.01 -0.96
CA GLN A 141 4.75 -10.72 -2.24
C GLN A 141 3.64 -11.77 -2.28
N ASP A 142 2.94 -11.81 -3.41
CA ASP A 142 2.01 -12.88 -3.75
C ASP A 142 2.70 -14.25 -3.80
N LEU A 143 1.89 -15.30 -3.85
CA LEU A 143 2.39 -16.65 -4.01
C LEU A 143 2.77 -16.96 -5.47
N SER A 144 2.38 -16.11 -6.42
CA SER A 144 2.81 -16.17 -7.82
C SER A 144 4.25 -15.68 -8.01
N GLY A 145 4.95 -16.23 -9.01
CA GLY A 145 6.28 -15.80 -9.42
C GLY A 145 7.44 -16.65 -8.88
N THR A 146 8.50 -16.75 -9.69
CA THR A 146 9.53 -17.81 -9.60
C THR A 146 10.86 -17.36 -9.00
N PHE A 147 11.09 -16.05 -8.80
CA PHE A 147 12.47 -15.54 -8.64
C PHE A 147 12.95 -15.37 -7.19
N VAL A 148 12.06 -15.14 -6.21
CA VAL A 148 12.44 -14.91 -4.80
C VAL A 148 11.47 -15.63 -3.86
N CYS A 149 11.98 -16.23 -2.78
CA CYS A 149 11.17 -16.89 -1.74
C CYS A 149 10.35 -18.10 -2.21
N VAL A 150 10.84 -18.85 -3.20
CA VAL A 150 10.11 -20.00 -3.80
C VAL A 150 9.71 -21.04 -2.76
N VAL A 151 10.60 -21.41 -1.83
CA VAL A 151 10.31 -22.42 -0.80
C VAL A 151 9.17 -21.99 0.13
N PRO A 152 9.23 -20.83 0.81
CA PRO A 152 8.11 -20.39 1.65
C PRO A 152 6.83 -20.15 0.84
N LYS A 153 6.90 -19.65 -0.40
CA LYS A 153 5.73 -19.51 -1.29
C LYS A 153 5.05 -20.86 -1.57
N LYS A 154 5.83 -21.88 -1.95
CA LYS A 154 5.34 -23.25 -2.17
C LYS A 154 4.75 -23.85 -0.90
N GLN A 155 5.28 -23.51 0.27
CA GLN A 155 4.73 -24.00 1.52
C GLN A 155 3.37 -23.36 1.84
N VAL A 156 3.25 -22.04 1.72
CA VAL A 156 1.96 -21.36 1.92
C VAL A 156 0.92 -21.90 0.92
N MET A 157 1.29 -22.09 -0.35
CA MET A 157 0.38 -22.66 -1.34
C MET A 157 -0.11 -24.06 -0.93
N ARG A 158 0.79 -24.94 -0.46
CA ARG A 158 0.41 -26.26 0.05
C ARG A 158 -0.54 -26.17 1.24
N ASP A 159 -0.24 -25.28 2.19
CA ASP A 159 -1.08 -25.09 3.38
C ASP A 159 -2.47 -24.56 2.99
N LEU A 160 -2.58 -23.69 1.96
CA LEU A 160 -3.86 -23.21 1.43
C LEU A 160 -4.68 -24.34 0.77
N THR A 161 -4.05 -25.17 -0.06
CA THR A 161 -4.71 -26.30 -0.73
C THR A 161 -5.17 -27.35 0.28
N GLU A 162 -4.33 -27.67 1.27
CA GLU A 162 -4.69 -28.61 2.33
C GLU A 162 -5.83 -28.05 3.20
N LEU A 163 -5.79 -26.75 3.53
CA LEU A 163 -6.88 -26.09 4.25
C LEU A 163 -8.21 -26.18 3.49
N GLN A 164 -8.20 -26.00 2.17
CA GLN A 164 -9.40 -26.16 1.34
C GLN A 164 -9.95 -27.58 1.43
N SER A 165 -9.09 -28.60 1.35
CA SER A 165 -9.51 -29.99 1.46
C SER A 165 -10.01 -30.40 2.85
N CYS A 166 -9.63 -29.68 3.91
CA CYS A 166 -10.11 -29.96 5.26
C CYS A 166 -11.44 -29.27 5.60
N VAL A 167 -11.82 -28.24 4.84
CA VAL A 167 -12.97 -27.38 5.12
C VAL A 167 -14.13 -27.61 4.16
N CYS A 168 -13.85 -27.92 2.89
CA CYS A 168 -14.83 -28.44 1.93
C CYS A 168 -15.18 -29.89 2.24
#